data_AF-A0A8S3SGZ4-F1
#
_entry.id   AF-A0A8S3SGZ4-F1
#
_cell.length_a   1.000
_cell.length_b   1.000
_cell.length_c   1.000
_cell.angle_alpha   90.00
_cell.angle_beta   90.00
_cell.angle_gamma   90.00
#
_symmetry.space_group_name_H-M   'P 1'
#
loop_
_entity.id
_entity.type
_entity.pdbx_description
1 polymer ?
#
loop_
_entity_poly.entity_id
_entity_poly.type
_entity_poly.pdbx_seq_one_letter_code
_entity_poly.pdbx_strand_id
1 'polypeptide(L)'
;MNDTFKQYSPQNSQIVHILTEIGTPVRQNVNNDDSMVDSQDFQDSSQGTHFIPNQDFIAMLDLELIDLPRDSYIVKLIELTNDSDDTITWYRSMLTSRAKSIQGCPLGKLITRKSTNRGSSSQKYAKDCYLLQQFISGDPSSIDEVFRKDEPKSVSEHNAVPLNCHLIELKTTLHMTIDRLNEVEKLGKANRTVIEKLQTENEKLRRELEDSNERLIVRNKS
;
A
#
# COMPACT_ATOMS: atom_id res chain seq x y z
N MET A 1 -26.85 15.72 -44.85
CA MET A 1 -28.18 15.11 -44.67
C MET A 1 -27.97 13.72 -44.08
N ASN A 2 -28.56 13.52 -42.90
CA ASN A 2 -28.71 12.28 -42.11
C ASN A 2 -27.42 11.79 -41.43
N ASP A 3 -27.12 12.20 -40.20
CA ASP A 3 -27.72 11.80 -38.91
C ASP A 3 -27.93 10.29 -38.77
N THR A 4 -27.15 9.65 -37.89
CA THR A 4 -27.66 8.64 -36.94
C THR A 4 -26.67 8.45 -35.79
N PHE A 5 -27.05 9.00 -34.64
CA PHE A 5 -26.65 8.64 -33.28
C PHE A 5 -26.72 7.12 -33.00
N LYS A 6 -25.76 6.56 -32.25
CA LYS A 6 -26.07 5.58 -31.19
C LYS A 6 -25.10 5.68 -30.02
N GLN A 7 -25.58 6.38 -29.00
CA GLN A 7 -25.21 6.25 -27.59
C GLN A 7 -25.56 4.83 -27.10
N TYR A 8 -24.64 4.18 -26.39
CA TYR A 8 -24.97 3.08 -25.49
C TYR A 8 -24.32 3.33 -24.13
N SER A 9 -25.19 3.68 -23.18
CA SER A 9 -25.03 3.40 -21.75
C SER A 9 -26.19 2.48 -21.38
N PRO A 10 -25.96 1.50 -20.50
CA PRO A 10 -26.94 1.35 -19.44
C PRO A 10 -26.29 1.24 -18.06
N GLN A 11 -26.87 2.06 -17.18
CA GLN A 11 -26.95 1.89 -15.75
C GLN A 11 -27.22 0.43 -15.37
N ASN A 12 -26.54 -0.06 -14.32
CA ASN A 12 -27.18 -1.01 -13.42
C ASN A 12 -26.82 -0.65 -11.98
N SER A 13 -27.86 -0.20 -11.29
CA SER A 13 -27.95 0.15 -9.89
C SER A 13 -28.35 -1.09 -9.09
N GLN A 14 -27.90 -1.13 -7.84
CA GLN A 14 -28.58 -1.71 -6.67
C GLN A 14 -28.67 -3.24 -6.50
N ILE A 15 -27.90 -3.72 -5.51
CA ILE A 15 -28.29 -4.74 -4.52
C ILE A 15 -27.76 -4.21 -3.17
N VAL A 16 -28.50 -3.40 -2.41
CA VAL A 16 -29.51 -3.71 -1.36
C VAL A 16 -29.06 -4.75 -0.31
N HIS A 17 -28.61 -4.20 0.83
CA HIS A 17 -28.90 -4.54 2.23
C HIS A 17 -29.46 -5.92 2.60
N ILE A 18 -28.76 -6.59 3.54
CA ILE A 18 -29.30 -7.34 4.70
C ILE A 18 -28.22 -7.20 5.82
N LEU A 19 -28.38 -6.42 6.92
CA LEU A 19 -29.09 -6.73 8.19
C LEU A 19 -28.45 -7.94 8.95
N THR A 20 -28.17 -8.01 10.26
CA THR A 20 -28.59 -7.28 11.46
C THR A 20 -27.66 -7.65 12.64
N GLU A 21 -27.55 -6.71 13.56
CA GLU A 21 -27.25 -6.78 14.99
C GLU A 21 -27.32 -8.16 15.69
N ILE A 22 -26.31 -8.43 16.53
CA ILE A 22 -26.41 -9.14 17.82
C ILE A 22 -25.23 -8.58 18.65
N GLY A 23 -25.33 -8.05 19.86
CA GLY A 23 -26.38 -7.89 20.84
C GLY A 23 -25.66 -7.57 22.15
N THR A 24 -25.81 -6.35 22.68
CA THR A 24 -25.49 -6.05 24.08
C THR A 24 -26.51 -6.71 24.99
N PRO A 25 -26.11 -7.19 26.17
CA PRO A 25 -26.97 -7.12 27.33
C PRO A 25 -26.33 -6.26 28.43
N VAL A 26 -27.00 -5.14 28.72
CA VAL A 26 -26.95 -4.49 30.02
C VAL A 26 -27.94 -5.20 30.94
N ARG A 27 -27.47 -5.66 32.11
CA ARG A 27 -28.28 -5.73 33.35
C ARG A 27 -27.37 -5.60 34.58
N GLN A 28 -27.39 -4.39 35.16
CA GLN A 28 -27.81 -4.09 36.55
C GLN A 28 -28.11 -5.33 37.43
N ASN A 29 -27.75 -5.48 38.69
CA ASN A 29 -27.45 -4.57 39.83
C ASN A 29 -27.15 -5.57 41.02
N VAL A 30 -26.38 -5.32 42.08
CA VAL A 30 -26.82 -4.74 43.38
C VAL A 30 -25.78 -5.12 44.46
N ASN A 31 -25.31 -4.12 45.23
CA ASN A 31 -24.80 -4.10 46.64
C ASN A 31 -23.50 -4.84 47.02
N ASN A 32 -22.45 -4.09 47.38
CA ASN A 32 -22.06 -3.62 48.73
C ASN A 32 -21.15 -4.64 49.44
N ASP A 33 -19.87 -4.32 49.60
CA ASP A 33 -19.35 -4.13 50.95
C ASP A 33 -18.01 -3.39 50.97
N ASP A 34 -17.99 -2.44 51.89
CA ASP A 34 -16.93 -1.75 52.60
C ASP A 34 -15.51 -2.37 52.55
N SER A 35 -14.53 -1.60 52.10
CA SER A 35 -13.23 -1.49 52.78
C SER A 35 -12.37 -0.36 52.21
N MET A 36 -12.00 0.58 53.09
CA MET A 36 -10.91 1.52 52.89
C MET A 36 -9.58 0.77 52.74
N VAL A 37 -8.85 0.98 51.64
CA VAL A 37 -7.38 0.91 51.65
C VAL A 37 -6.79 1.88 50.60
N ASP A 38 -6.12 2.90 51.13
CA ASP A 38 -4.88 3.55 50.74
C ASP A 38 -4.38 3.57 49.26
N SER A 39 -4.15 4.81 48.80
CA SER A 39 -3.05 5.27 47.94
C SER A 39 -2.42 4.29 46.94
N GLN A 40 -2.80 4.42 45.66
CA GLN A 40 -1.92 4.03 44.55
C GLN A 40 -2.09 4.98 43.36
N ASP A 41 -0.95 5.50 42.90
CA ASP A 41 -0.77 6.32 41.73
C ASP A 41 -1.55 5.78 40.52
N PHE A 42 -2.51 6.57 40.04
CA PHE A 42 -3.05 6.43 38.69
C PHE A 42 -1.95 6.85 37.69
N GLN A 43 -1.00 5.96 37.44
CA GLN A 43 -0.33 5.93 36.15
C GLN A 43 -1.35 5.41 35.14
N ASP A 44 -2.00 6.36 34.46
CA ASP A 44 -2.69 6.16 33.20
C ASP A 44 -1.69 5.62 32.17
N SER A 45 -1.41 4.32 32.28
CA SER A 45 -0.73 3.53 31.27
C SER A 45 -1.77 3.15 30.24
N SER A 46 -2.20 4.14 29.46
CA SER A 46 -2.69 3.91 28.11
C SER A 46 -1.52 3.29 27.33
N GLN A 47 -1.36 1.97 27.47
CA GLN A 47 -0.59 1.14 26.56
C GLN A 47 -1.27 1.27 25.20
N GLY A 48 -0.85 2.29 24.46
CA GLY A 48 -1.19 2.46 23.05
C GLY A 48 -0.81 1.16 22.37
N THR A 49 -1.82 0.42 21.94
CA THR A 49 -1.65 -0.63 20.94
C THR A 49 -0.92 0.02 19.79
N HIS A 50 0.35 -0.34 19.63
CA HIS A 50 1.21 0.18 18.57
C HIS A 50 0.56 -0.25 17.25
N PHE A 51 -0.28 0.61 16.68
CA PHE A 51 -0.95 0.36 15.42
C PHE A 51 0.13 0.38 14.34
N ILE A 52 0.51 -0.81 13.88
CA ILE A 52 1.38 -0.96 12.71
C ILE A 52 0.42 -1.19 11.55
N PRO A 53 0.21 -0.20 10.66
CA PRO A 53 -0.68 -0.38 9.53
C PRO A 53 -0.17 -1.50 8.62
N ASN A 54 -1.09 -2.35 8.13
CA ASN A 54 -0.76 -3.43 7.21
C ASN A 54 -0.24 -2.87 5.86
N GLN A 55 0.55 -3.66 5.13
CA GLN A 55 1.10 -3.30 3.81
C GLN A 55 0.00 -2.89 2.81
N ASP A 56 -1.19 -3.50 2.89
CA ASP A 56 -2.33 -3.16 2.03
C ASP A 56 -2.84 -1.74 2.27
N PHE A 57 -2.75 -1.25 3.52
CA PHE A 57 -3.13 0.11 3.86
C PHE A 57 -2.18 1.13 3.21
N ILE A 58 -0.88 0.81 3.13
CA ILE A 58 0.09 1.65 2.44
C ILE A 58 -0.19 1.72 0.95
N ALA A 59 -0.47 0.58 0.31
CA ALA A 59 -0.81 0.56 -1.10
C ALA A 59 -2.06 1.41 -1.39
N MET A 60 -3.06 1.36 -0.49
CA MET A 60 -4.24 2.22 -0.58
C MET A 60 -3.89 3.70 -0.45
N LEU A 61 -3.07 4.09 0.55
CA LEU A 61 -2.62 5.48 0.69
C LEU A 61 -1.86 5.96 -0.54
N ASP A 62 -0.92 5.17 -1.06
CA ASP A 62 -0.13 5.52 -2.24
C ASP A 62 -1.04 5.74 -3.47
N LEU A 63 -2.08 4.91 -3.64
CA LEU A 63 -3.04 5.03 -4.74
C LEU A 63 -3.94 6.25 -4.60
N GLU A 64 -4.47 6.52 -3.40
CA GLU A 64 -5.39 7.64 -3.17
C GLU A 64 -4.68 9.00 -3.19
N LEU A 65 -3.37 9.03 -2.96
CA LEU A 65 -2.58 10.25 -2.84
C LEU A 65 -1.74 10.58 -4.08
N ILE A 66 -1.74 9.70 -5.09
CA ILE A 66 -0.96 9.90 -6.32
C ILE A 66 -1.43 11.14 -7.08
N ASP A 67 -0.48 11.89 -7.63
CA ASP A 67 -0.71 13.07 -8.50
C ASP A 67 -1.62 14.17 -7.92
N LEU A 68 -1.85 14.16 -6.60
CA LEU A 68 -2.64 15.20 -5.95
C LEU A 68 -1.83 16.51 -5.79
N PRO A 69 -2.47 17.68 -5.98
CA PRO A 69 -1.90 18.95 -5.57
C PRO A 69 -1.61 18.97 -4.07
N ARG A 70 -0.61 19.76 -3.66
CA ARG A 70 -0.14 19.83 -2.27
C ARG A 70 -1.25 19.93 -1.22
N ASP A 71 -2.16 20.88 -1.37
CA ASP A 71 -3.20 21.12 -0.35
C ASP A 71 -4.21 19.97 -0.32
N SER A 72 -4.60 19.44 -1.48
CA SER A 72 -5.47 18.27 -1.60
C SER A 72 -4.83 17.02 -1.02
N TYR A 73 -3.54 16.79 -1.27
CA TYR A 73 -2.76 15.69 -0.69
C TYR A 73 -2.80 15.74 0.83
N ILE A 74 -2.51 16.92 1.42
CA ILE A 74 -2.43 17.09 2.87
C ILE A 74 -3.79 16.81 3.52
N VAL A 75 -4.87 17.41 2.99
CA VAL A 75 -6.22 17.22 3.51
C VAL A 75 -6.62 15.74 3.40
N LYS A 76 -6.44 15.13 2.22
CA LYS A 76 -6.81 13.74 1.97
C LYS A 76 -6.02 12.76 2.86
N LEU A 77 -4.72 12.98 3.06
CA LEU A 77 -3.91 12.13 3.94
C LEU A 77 -4.37 12.21 5.40
N ILE A 78 -4.70 13.41 5.89
CA ILE A 78 -5.25 13.59 7.24
C ILE A 78 -6.59 12.88 7.37
N GLU A 79 -7.47 12.99 6.37
CA GLU A 79 -8.77 12.29 6.34
C GLU A 79 -8.59 10.77 6.36
N LEU A 80 -7.76 10.20 5.47
CA LEU A 80 -7.53 8.76 5.36
C LEU A 80 -6.88 8.15 6.62
N THR A 81 -6.16 8.97 7.39
CA THR A 81 -5.49 8.55 8.63
C THR A 81 -6.27 8.95 9.89
N ASN A 82 -7.47 9.52 9.75
CA ASN A 82 -8.29 10.03 10.84
C ASN A 82 -7.52 10.99 11.78
N ASP A 83 -6.69 11.87 11.20
CA ASP A 83 -5.82 12.82 11.92
C ASP A 83 -4.87 12.17 12.95
N SER A 84 -4.55 10.88 12.75
CA SER A 84 -3.63 10.14 13.61
C SER A 84 -2.17 10.52 13.33
N ASP A 85 -1.56 11.27 14.25
CA ASP A 85 -0.14 11.63 14.21
C ASP A 85 0.78 10.41 14.05
N ASP A 86 0.46 9.31 14.74
CA ASP A 86 1.24 8.07 14.69
C ASP A 86 1.18 7.44 13.30
N THR A 87 -0.01 7.37 12.70
CA THR A 87 -0.21 6.80 11.37
C THR A 87 0.47 7.65 10.30
N ILE A 88 0.34 8.97 10.37
CA ILE A 88 1.00 9.90 9.44
C ILE A 88 2.52 9.81 9.59
N THR A 89 3.04 9.76 10.81
CA THR A 89 4.48 9.63 11.09
C THR A 89 5.03 8.30 10.62
N TRP A 90 4.25 7.22 10.73
CA TRP A 90 4.61 5.91 10.21
C TRP A 90 4.67 5.92 8.68
N TYR A 91 3.65 6.47 8.01
CA TYR A 91 3.66 6.62 6.56
C TYR A 91 4.84 7.48 6.08
N ARG A 92 5.11 8.59 6.78
CA ARG A 92 6.29 9.43 6.55
C ARG A 92 7.60 8.64 6.62
N SER A 93 7.71 7.72 7.59
CA SER A 93 8.89 6.87 7.76
C SER A 93 9.06 5.90 6.59
N MET A 94 7.95 5.33 6.10
CA MET A 94 7.94 4.48 4.90
C MET A 94 8.40 5.24 3.65
N LEU A 95 7.84 6.44 3.40
CA LEU A 95 8.27 7.29 2.29
C LEU A 95 9.74 7.69 2.42
N THR A 96 10.23 7.93 3.64
CA THR A 96 11.64 8.23 3.88
C THR A 96 12.56 7.06 3.52
N SER A 97 12.17 5.82 3.86
CA SER A 97 12.93 4.62 3.48
C SER A 97 13.04 4.49 1.95
N ARG A 98 11.93 4.74 1.24
CA ARG A 98 11.90 4.77 -0.23
C ARG A 98 12.79 5.88 -0.79
N ALA A 99 12.66 7.11 -0.28
CA ALA A 99 13.45 8.26 -0.72
C ALA A 99 14.96 8.02 -0.54
N LYS A 100 15.38 7.42 0.58
CA LYS A 100 16.80 7.09 0.83
C LYS A 100 17.39 6.07 -0.14
N SER A 101 16.57 5.34 -0.87
CA SER A 101 17.01 4.41 -1.91
C SER A 101 17.30 5.12 -3.24
N ILE A 102 16.96 6.41 -3.37
CA ILE A 102 17.15 7.22 -4.58
C ILE A 102 18.44 8.05 -4.44
N GLN A 103 19.23 8.10 -5.51
CA GLN A 103 20.46 8.89 -5.54
C GLN A 103 20.15 10.38 -5.35
N GLY A 104 20.95 11.05 -4.51
CA GLY A 104 20.78 12.48 -4.22
C GLY A 104 19.83 12.80 -3.07
N CYS A 105 19.27 11.79 -2.39
CA CYS A 105 18.53 12.01 -1.16
C CYS A 105 19.43 12.67 -0.09
N PRO A 106 18.98 13.74 0.60
CA PRO A 106 19.74 14.38 1.65
C PRO A 106 20.14 13.40 2.76
N LEU A 107 21.38 13.54 3.22
CA LEU A 107 21.87 12.82 4.38
C LEU A 107 21.35 13.51 5.64
N GLY A 108 20.67 12.77 6.52
CA GLY A 108 20.22 13.32 7.78
C GLY A 108 19.07 12.54 8.42
N LYS A 109 18.62 13.06 9.55
CA LYS A 109 17.42 12.60 10.27
C LYS A 109 16.22 13.46 9.93
N LEU A 110 15.03 12.85 9.93
CA LEU A 110 13.78 13.56 9.78
C LEU A 110 13.61 14.64 10.85
N ILE A 111 13.10 15.81 10.46
CA ILE A 111 12.72 16.84 11.41
C ILE A 111 11.51 16.36 12.21
N THR A 112 11.59 16.42 13.54
CA THR A 112 10.44 16.19 14.42
C THR A 112 9.59 17.45 14.44
N ARG A 113 8.29 17.35 14.15
CA ARG A 113 7.39 18.50 14.08
C ARG A 113 6.56 18.54 15.36
N LYS A 114 6.59 19.68 16.06
CA LYS A 114 5.72 19.94 17.22
C LYS A 114 4.51 20.75 16.79
N SER A 115 3.36 20.49 17.40
CA SER A 115 2.20 21.39 17.33
C SER A 115 2.59 22.79 17.79
N THR A 116 2.10 23.80 17.08
CA THR A 116 2.33 25.22 17.39
C THR A 116 1.06 25.99 17.12
N ASN A 117 0.98 27.25 17.57
CA ASN A 117 -0.14 28.15 17.24
C ASN A 117 -0.37 28.34 15.72
N ARG A 118 0.61 28.00 14.87
CA ARG A 118 0.54 28.10 13.40
C ARG A 118 0.10 26.81 12.69
N GLY A 119 -0.28 25.75 13.41
CA GLY A 119 -0.76 24.49 12.82
C GLY A 119 -0.41 23.25 13.65
N SER A 120 -1.19 22.19 13.45
CA SER A 120 -1.02 20.90 14.13
C SER A 120 0.25 20.17 13.66
N SER A 121 0.73 19.26 14.50
CA SER A 121 1.78 18.28 14.14
C SER A 121 1.36 17.46 12.92
N SER A 122 0.14 16.94 12.90
CA SER A 122 -0.41 16.14 11.81
C SER A 122 -0.30 16.83 10.45
N GLN A 123 -0.71 18.09 10.37
CA GLN A 123 -0.62 18.88 9.15
C GLN A 123 0.84 19.11 8.70
N LYS A 124 1.76 19.27 9.65
CA LYS A 124 3.20 19.41 9.33
C LYS A 124 3.81 18.10 8.87
N TYR A 125 3.44 16.98 9.49
CA TYR A 125 3.90 15.67 9.04
C TYR A 125 3.32 15.30 7.67
N ALA A 126 2.05 15.61 7.40
CA ALA A 126 1.46 15.43 6.08
C ALA A 126 2.15 16.27 4.99
N LYS A 127 2.58 17.50 5.32
CA LYS A 127 3.43 18.32 4.43
C LYS A 127 4.76 17.64 4.13
N ASP A 128 5.40 17.05 5.15
CA ASP A 128 6.65 16.32 4.96
C ASP A 128 6.44 15.08 4.07
N CYS A 129 5.31 14.35 4.20
CA CYS A 129 4.96 13.24 3.32
C CYS A 129 4.81 13.68 1.86
N TYR A 130 4.17 14.81 1.60
CA TYR A 130 4.03 15.36 0.25
C TYR A 130 5.41 15.64 -0.38
N LEU A 131 6.32 16.28 0.36
CA LEU A 131 7.67 16.59 -0.13
C LEU A 131 8.47 15.31 -0.43
N LEU A 132 8.35 14.29 0.42
CA LEU A 132 8.96 12.97 0.17
C LEU A 132 8.38 12.32 -1.09
N GLN A 133 7.06 12.40 -1.30
CA GLN A 133 6.40 11.84 -2.48
C GLN A 133 6.82 12.55 -3.77
N GLN A 134 6.94 13.88 -3.76
CA GLN A 134 7.44 14.66 -4.91
C GLN A 134 8.87 14.25 -5.26
N PHE A 135 9.73 14.11 -4.25
CA PHE A 135 11.10 13.62 -4.45
C PHE A 135 11.13 12.21 -5.05
N ILE A 136 10.31 11.29 -4.55
CA ILE A 136 10.19 9.93 -5.09
C ILE A 136 9.71 9.95 -6.54
N SER A 137 8.85 10.91 -6.90
CA SER A 137 8.33 11.09 -8.25
C SER A 137 9.29 11.81 -9.20
N GLY A 138 10.46 12.25 -8.71
CA GLY A 138 11.53 12.84 -9.50
C GLY A 138 11.70 14.36 -9.36
N ASP A 139 10.97 15.03 -8.46
CA ASP A 139 11.15 16.46 -8.17
C ASP A 139 11.94 16.69 -6.87
N PRO A 140 13.22 17.10 -6.94
CA PRO A 140 14.04 17.30 -5.75
C PRO A 140 13.93 18.69 -5.11
N SER A 141 13.09 19.58 -5.62
CA SER A 141 13.17 21.03 -5.36
C SER A 141 12.96 21.47 -3.90
N SER A 142 12.57 20.59 -2.99
CA SER A 142 12.28 20.93 -1.59
C SER A 142 12.55 19.81 -0.57
N ILE A 143 13.28 18.76 -0.96
CA ILE A 143 13.50 17.60 -0.09
C ILE A 143 14.32 17.95 1.17
N ASP A 144 15.21 18.94 1.08
CA ASP A 144 16.03 19.42 2.20
C ASP A 144 15.20 19.99 3.37
N GLU A 145 13.96 20.43 3.13
CA GLU A 145 13.09 20.97 4.19
C GLU A 145 12.58 19.90 5.17
N VAL A 146 12.71 18.62 4.81
CA VAL A 146 12.23 17.48 5.57
C VAL A 146 13.30 16.92 6.50
N PHE A 147 14.58 17.13 6.16
CA PHE A 147 15.73 16.63 6.90
C PHE A 147 16.37 17.73 7.74
N ARG A 148 16.89 17.36 8.92
CA ARG A 148 17.67 18.30 9.73
C ARG A 148 18.97 18.61 8.98
N LYS A 149 19.25 19.90 8.81
CA LYS A 149 20.59 20.39 8.49
C LYS A 149 21.46 20.13 9.71
N ASP A 150 22.09 18.97 9.77
CA ASP A 150 23.16 18.76 10.73
C ASP A 150 24.32 19.64 10.27
N GLU A 151 24.69 20.64 11.09
CA GLU A 151 25.98 21.31 10.91
C GLU A 151 27.08 20.24 10.93
N PRO A 152 28.15 20.38 10.13
CA PRO A 152 29.24 19.42 10.10
C PRO A 152 30.00 19.45 11.42
N LYS A 153 29.43 18.84 12.46
CA LYS A 153 30.16 18.45 13.66
C LYS A 153 31.00 17.26 13.27
N SER A 154 32.30 17.54 13.16
CA SER A 154 33.38 16.56 13.11
C SER A 154 33.04 15.31 13.94
N VAL A 155 32.98 14.18 13.24
CA VAL A 155 33.24 12.81 13.70
C VAL A 155 32.85 12.52 15.16
N SER A 156 31.67 11.93 15.36
CA SER A 156 31.41 11.09 16.53
C SER A 156 30.47 9.97 16.13
N GLU A 157 31.10 8.80 15.98
CA GLU A 157 30.60 7.44 16.20
C GLU A 157 29.18 7.07 15.76
N HIS A 158 29.17 6.13 14.82
CA HIS A 158 28.10 5.19 14.50
C HIS A 158 27.09 4.97 15.64
N ASN A 159 25.95 5.65 15.58
CA ASN A 159 24.72 5.04 16.06
C ASN A 159 24.34 3.98 15.03
N ALA A 160 24.98 2.82 15.13
CA ALA A 160 24.61 1.64 14.38
C ALA A 160 23.12 1.37 14.66
N VAL A 161 22.27 1.61 13.67
CA VAL A 161 20.98 0.94 13.58
C VAL A 161 21.26 -0.54 13.83
N PRO A 162 20.56 -1.22 14.76
CA PRO A 162 20.85 -2.62 15.06
C PRO A 162 20.81 -3.39 13.75
N LEU A 163 21.95 -3.91 13.31
CA LEU A 163 22.10 -4.71 12.08
C LEU A 163 21.03 -5.81 11.97
N ASN A 164 20.53 -6.27 13.11
CA ASN A 164 19.44 -7.22 13.22
C ASN A 164 18.11 -6.75 12.60
N CYS A 165 17.74 -5.47 12.68
CA CYS A 165 16.46 -5.01 12.13
C CYS A 165 16.48 -5.04 10.59
N HIS A 166 17.56 -4.52 10.00
CA HIS A 166 17.73 -4.50 8.56
C HIS A 166 17.95 -5.90 7.97
N LEU A 167 18.60 -6.80 8.73
CA LEU A 167 18.73 -8.20 8.34
C LEU A 167 17.38 -8.93 8.33
N ILE A 168 16.48 -8.63 9.28
CA ILE A 168 15.13 -9.19 9.31
C ILE A 168 14.30 -8.68 8.12
N GLU A 169 14.34 -7.38 7.82
CA GLU A 169 13.68 -6.80 6.64
C GLU A 169 14.19 -7.42 5.34
N LEU A 170 15.51 -7.55 5.21
CA LEU A 170 16.14 -8.14 4.02
C LEU A 170 15.77 -9.62 3.88
N LYS A 171 15.80 -10.39 4.97
CA LYS A 171 15.41 -11.81 4.98
C LYS A 171 13.94 -11.99 4.61
N THR A 172 13.07 -11.11 5.10
CA THR A 172 11.64 -11.13 4.79
C THR A 172 11.40 -10.80 3.33
N THR A 173 12.05 -9.75 2.81
CA THR A 173 12.00 -9.36 1.40
C THR A 173 12.50 -10.47 0.49
N LEU A 174 13.59 -11.13 0.88
CA LEU A 174 14.16 -12.26 0.15
C LEU A 174 13.18 -13.45 0.10
N HIS A 175 12.55 -13.80 1.22
CA HIS A 175 11.56 -14.87 1.27
C HIS A 175 10.36 -14.58 0.37
N MET A 176 9.81 -13.37 0.44
CA MET A 176 8.70 -12.94 -0.42
C MET A 176 9.08 -12.98 -1.91
N THR A 177 10.33 -12.63 -2.23
CA THR A 177 10.82 -12.68 -3.61
C THR A 177 10.94 -14.12 -4.11
N ILE A 178 11.43 -15.03 -3.27
CA ILE A 178 11.49 -16.46 -3.58
C ILE A 178 10.08 -17.03 -3.79
N ASP A 179 9.12 -16.69 -2.94
CA ASP A 179 7.74 -17.17 -3.06
C ASP A 179 7.10 -16.68 -4.37
N ARG A 180 7.31 -15.39 -4.71
CA ARG A 180 6.84 -14.82 -5.98
C ARG A 180 7.50 -15.49 -7.19
N LEU A 181 8.79 -15.82 -7.12
CA LEU A 181 9.49 -16.55 -8.17
C LEU A 181 8.90 -17.96 -8.36
N ASN A 182 8.61 -18.67 -7.27
CA ASN A 182 7.99 -19.99 -7.31
C ASN A 182 6.59 -19.95 -7.95
N GLU A 183 5.77 -18.94 -7.62
CA GLU A 183 4.44 -18.75 -8.20
C GLU A 183 4.54 -18.47 -9.72
N VAL A 184 5.46 -17.60 -10.13
CA VAL A 184 5.72 -17.31 -11.55
C VAL A 184 6.21 -18.56 -12.29
N GLU A 185 7.07 -19.38 -11.68
CA GLU A 185 7.54 -20.63 -12.29
C GLU A 185 6.39 -21.62 -12.48
N LYS A 186 5.49 -21.73 -11.50
CA LYS A 186 4.29 -22.58 -11.56
C LYS A 186 3.34 -22.12 -12.67
N LEU A 187 3.07 -20.81 -12.77
CA LEU A 187 2.29 -20.24 -13.86
C LEU A 187 2.96 -20.49 -15.22
N GLY A 188 4.29 -20.36 -15.30
CA GLY A 188 5.06 -20.66 -16.51
C GLY A 188 4.94 -22.13 -16.94
N LYS A 189 4.94 -23.08 -16.00
CA LYS A 189 4.70 -24.50 -16.27
C LYS A 189 3.27 -24.75 -16.78
N ALA A 190 2.26 -24.15 -16.13
CA ALA A 190 0.87 -24.27 -16.56
C ALA A 190 0.66 -23.73 -17.99
N ASN A 191 1.22 -22.55 -18.30
CA ASN A 191 1.15 -21.95 -19.64
C ASN A 191 1.82 -22.81 -20.71
N ARG A 192 2.98 -23.42 -20.41
CA ARG A 192 3.63 -24.36 -21.34
C ARG A 192 2.73 -25.55 -21.68
N THR A 193 2.06 -26.14 -20.70
CA THR A 193 1.11 -27.23 -20.92
C THR A 193 -0.07 -26.81 -21.78
N VAL A 194 -0.59 -25.58 -21.61
CA VAL A 194 -1.66 -25.05 -22.47
C VAL A 194 -1.17 -24.86 -23.90
N ILE A 195 0.03 -24.33 -24.10
CA ILE A 195 0.64 -24.15 -25.42
C ILE A 195 0.80 -25.49 -26.13
N GLU A 196 1.31 -26.52 -25.45
CA GLU A 196 1.48 -27.88 -26.01
C GLU A 196 0.14 -28.49 -26.45
N LYS A 197 -0.92 -28.30 -25.66
CA LYS A 197 -2.27 -28.74 -26.02
C LYS A 197 -2.79 -28.02 -27.28
N LEU A 198 -2.65 -26.71 -27.33
CA LEU A 198 -3.06 -25.90 -28.49
C LEU A 198 -2.26 -26.23 -29.75
N GLN A 199 -0.97 -26.54 -29.62
CA GLN A 199 -0.14 -26.99 -30.74
C GLN A 199 -0.61 -28.34 -31.26
N THR A 200 -0.91 -29.28 -30.35
CA THR A 200 -1.43 -30.61 -30.72
C THR A 200 -2.78 -30.51 -31.43
N GLU A 201 -3.67 -29.65 -30.94
CA GLU A 201 -4.99 -29.42 -31.54
C GLU A 201 -4.87 -28.76 -32.92
N ASN A 202 -4.01 -27.75 -33.07
CA ASN A 202 -3.74 -27.14 -34.37
C ASN A 202 -3.21 -28.16 -35.39
N GLU A 203 -2.28 -29.04 -34.99
CA GLU A 203 -1.74 -30.07 -35.87
C GLU A 203 -2.80 -31.10 -36.28
N LYS A 204 -3.76 -31.39 -35.39
CA LYS A 204 -4.91 -32.22 -35.71
C LYS A 204 -5.82 -31.55 -36.74
N LEU A 205 -6.16 -30.28 -36.54
CA LEU A 205 -7.00 -29.51 -37.46
C LEU A 205 -6.37 -29.36 -38.84
N ARG A 206 -5.03 -29.19 -38.92
CA ARG A 206 -4.30 -29.15 -40.19
C ARG A 206 -4.45 -30.45 -40.97
N ARG A 207 -4.31 -31.61 -40.30
CA ARG A 207 -4.50 -32.92 -40.94
C ARG A 207 -5.95 -33.14 -41.39
N GLU A 208 -6.93 -32.79 -40.56
CA GLU A 208 -8.35 -32.89 -40.94
C GLU A 208 -8.70 -32.01 -42.16
N LEU A 209 -8.11 -30.82 -42.24
CA LEU A 209 -8.28 -29.92 -43.38
C LEU A 209 -7.65 -30.49 -44.66
N GLU A 210 -6.45 -31.07 -44.56
CA GLU A 210 -5.74 -31.70 -45.68
C GLU A 210 -6.53 -32.93 -46.21
N ASP A 211 -6.96 -33.82 -45.32
CA ASP A 211 -7.81 -34.98 -45.64
C ASP A 211 -9.12 -34.54 -46.33
N SER A 212 -9.75 -33.48 -45.84
CA SER A 212 -10.98 -32.92 -46.42
C SER A 212 -10.74 -32.38 -47.84
N ASN A 213 -9.62 -31.68 -48.03
CA ASN A 213 -9.25 -31.12 -49.34
C ASN A 213 -8.95 -32.23 -50.36
N GLU A 214 -8.26 -33.30 -49.96
CA GLU A 214 -8.01 -34.46 -50.82
C GLU A 214 -9.31 -35.15 -51.26
N ARG A 215 -10.27 -35.33 -50.33
CA ARG A 215 -11.60 -35.89 -50.65
C ARG A 215 -12.35 -35.05 -51.66
N LEU A 216 -12.27 -33.72 -51.56
CA LEU A 216 -12.89 -32.79 -52.52
C LEU A 216 -12.25 -32.90 -53.91
N ILE A 217 -10.92 -33.01 -53.99
CA ILE A 217 -10.20 -33.19 -55.25
C ILE A 217 -10.62 -34.50 -55.94
N VAL A 218 -10.72 -35.61 -55.21
CA VAL A 218 -11.16 -36.90 -55.76
C VAL A 218 -12.60 -36.81 -56.27
N ARG A 219 -13.50 -36.17 -55.51
CA ARG A 219 -14.90 -35.99 -55.89
C ARG A 219 -15.08 -35.17 -57.17
N ASN A 220 -14.28 -34.13 -57.37
CA ASN A 220 -14.37 -33.28 -58.56
C ASN A 220 -13.75 -33.92 -59.82
N LYS A 221 -12.98 -35.00 -59.67
CA LYS A 221 -12.39 -35.76 -60.79
C LYS A 221 -13.25 -36.94 -61.25
N SER A 222 -14.28 -37.30 -60.49
CA SER A 222 -15.21 -38.41 -60.77
C SER A 222 -16.47 -37.88 -61.45
#